data_AF-A8TY22-F1
#
_entry.id   AF-A8TY22-F1
#
_cell.length_a   1.000
_cell.length_b   1.000
_cell.length_c   1.000
_cell.angle_alpha   90.00
_cell.angle_beta   90.00
_cell.angle_gamma   90.00
#
_symmetry.space_group_name_H-M   'P 1'
#
loop_
_entity.id
_entity.type
_entity.pdbx_description
1 polymer ?
#
loop_
_entity_poly.entity_id
_entity_poly.type
_entity_poly.pdbx_seq_one_letter_code
_entity_poly.pdbx_strand_id
1 'polypeptide(L)'
;MSLQTLDRTQWSFAEALAHVQTVTVARRAVEAAKLPPKPVPEYQTWNPPQDPKVAWKAEAETELLVALRDGDVLAQGRFTEERTHGWGNGGSSSGFGLHSGYHTSIRPEHWREGKCSFGRLTARDWEFIDIRVARFLVKAIWPDYVPEVRPAAGTDAVPYTTPYLDLMQAAIAKFGITAEDQGKKDCLVDWFLEQQIEGEPVSNKLADAMATLIRLPSAQRGGAKRVLGPDLRHTA
;
A
#
# COMPACT_ATOMS: atom_id res chain seq x y z
N MET A 1 23.41 -2.12 7.06
CA MET A 1 21.96 -2.28 7.28
C MET A 1 21.75 -3.07 8.56
N SER A 2 21.21 -2.47 9.62
CA SER A 2 20.94 -3.18 10.88
C SER A 2 19.69 -4.05 10.73
N LEU A 3 19.75 -5.32 11.15
CA LEU A 3 18.58 -6.23 11.20
C LEU A 3 17.45 -5.71 12.12
N GLN A 4 17.70 -4.66 12.90
CA GLN A 4 16.71 -4.02 13.77
C GLN A 4 15.78 -3.05 13.02
N THR A 5 16.17 -2.56 11.82
CA THR A 5 15.35 -1.63 11.02
C THR A 5 14.57 -2.32 9.89
N LEU A 6 14.62 -3.66 9.81
CA LEU A 6 13.86 -4.40 8.80
C LEU A 6 12.36 -4.37 9.17
N ASP A 7 11.50 -4.00 8.23
CA ASP A 7 10.04 -4.08 8.41
C ASP A 7 9.64 -5.55 8.64
N ARG A 8 9.26 -5.86 9.88
CA ARG A 8 8.82 -7.21 10.29
C ARG A 8 7.32 -7.44 10.10
N THR A 9 6.61 -6.47 9.51
CA THR A 9 5.18 -6.60 9.26
C THR A 9 4.94 -7.81 8.38
N GLN A 10 4.16 -8.76 8.90
CA GLN A 10 3.70 -9.91 8.16
C GLN A 10 2.29 -9.66 7.66
N TRP A 11 2.05 -10.02 6.40
CA TRP A 11 0.72 -10.09 5.83
C TRP A 11 0.25 -11.54 5.83
N SER A 12 -1.04 -11.75 6.09
CA SER A 12 -1.70 -12.97 5.67
C SER A 12 -1.63 -13.13 4.15
N PHE A 13 -1.76 -14.36 3.66
CA PHE A 13 -1.86 -14.62 2.22
C PHE A 13 -2.97 -13.80 1.55
N ALA A 14 -4.11 -13.61 2.22
CA ALA A 14 -5.24 -12.82 1.72
C ALA A 14 -4.88 -11.33 1.57
N GLU A 15 -4.17 -10.74 2.55
CA GLU A 15 -3.71 -9.35 2.47
C GLU A 15 -2.68 -9.16 1.34
N ALA A 16 -1.74 -10.08 1.20
CA ALA A 16 -0.76 -10.04 0.13
C ALA A 16 -1.42 -10.18 -1.25
N LEU A 17 -2.35 -11.12 -1.40
CA LEU A 17 -3.12 -11.29 -2.63
C LEU A 17 -3.94 -10.03 -2.95
N ALA A 18 -4.62 -9.44 -1.96
CA ALA A 18 -5.39 -8.21 -2.15
C ALA A 18 -4.51 -7.03 -2.60
N HIS A 19 -3.30 -6.91 -2.06
CA HIS A 19 -2.32 -5.91 -2.47
C HIS A 19 -1.91 -6.12 -3.93
N VAL A 20 -1.46 -7.32 -4.30
CA VAL A 20 -1.03 -7.64 -5.67
C VAL A 20 -2.17 -7.44 -6.67
N GLN A 21 -3.40 -7.88 -6.32
CA GLN A 21 -4.59 -7.63 -7.13
C GLN A 21 -4.86 -6.14 -7.35
N THR A 22 -4.74 -5.32 -6.30
CA THR A 22 -4.92 -3.86 -6.40
C THR A 22 -3.91 -3.24 -7.37
N VAL A 23 -2.63 -3.59 -7.23
CA VAL A 23 -1.55 -3.08 -8.08
C VAL A 23 -1.72 -3.52 -9.54
N THR A 24 -1.99 -4.80 -9.78
CA THR A 24 -2.17 -5.35 -11.14
C THR A 24 -3.41 -4.77 -11.81
N VAL A 25 -4.53 -4.65 -11.10
CA VAL A 25 -5.75 -4.02 -11.65
C VAL A 25 -5.48 -2.56 -12.02
N ALA A 26 -4.78 -1.80 -11.18
CA ALA A 26 -4.45 -0.41 -11.47
C ALA A 26 -3.51 -0.27 -12.70
N ARG A 27 -2.47 -1.09 -12.78
CA ARG A 27 -1.55 -1.17 -13.93
C ARG A 27 -2.32 -1.49 -15.22
N ARG A 28 -3.13 -2.54 -15.20
CA ARG A 28 -3.93 -2.99 -16.35
C ARG A 28 -4.99 -1.98 -16.77
N ALA A 29 -5.59 -1.27 -15.82
CA ALA A 29 -6.54 -0.19 -16.13
C ALA A 29 -5.89 0.95 -16.93
N VAL A 30 -4.65 1.33 -16.57
CA VAL A 30 -3.90 2.35 -17.33
C VAL A 30 -3.47 1.86 -18.70
N GLU A 31 -3.04 0.59 -18.81
CA GLU A 31 -2.74 -0.01 -20.11
C GLU A 31 -3.99 -0.07 -21.01
N ALA A 32 -5.13 -0.49 -20.46
CA ALA A 32 -6.39 -0.56 -21.17
C ALA A 32 -6.88 0.83 -21.62
N ALA A 33 -6.68 1.87 -20.79
CA ALA A 33 -7.03 3.25 -21.14
C ALA A 33 -6.18 3.83 -22.28
N LYS A 34 -4.99 3.29 -22.53
CA LYS A 34 -4.13 3.69 -23.67
C LYS A 34 -4.57 3.04 -24.99
N LEU A 35 -5.33 1.95 -24.92
CA LEU A 35 -5.79 1.25 -26.12
C LEU A 35 -7.04 1.92 -26.70
N PRO A 36 -7.19 1.92 -28.03
CA PRO A 36 -8.42 2.41 -28.66
C PRO A 36 -9.63 1.58 -28.17
N PRO A 37 -10.81 2.20 -28.03
CA PRO A 37 -12.01 1.51 -27.58
C PRO A 37 -12.31 0.34 -28.53
N LYS A 38 -12.47 -0.86 -27.97
CA LYS A 38 -12.84 -2.04 -28.76
C LYS A 38 -14.23 -1.82 -29.38
N PRO A 39 -14.45 -2.16 -30.66
CA PRO A 39 -15.77 -2.08 -31.26
C PRO A 39 -16.73 -3.00 -30.49
N VAL A 40 -17.92 -2.47 -30.20
CA VAL A 40 -18.99 -3.24 -29.55
C VAL A 40 -19.44 -4.34 -30.53
N PRO A 41 -19.44 -5.63 -30.14
CA PRO A 41 -19.89 -6.68 -31.03
C PRO A 41 -21.36 -6.45 -31.43
N GLU A 42 -21.66 -6.58 -32.72
CA GLU A 42 -23.01 -6.38 -33.28
C GLU A 42 -24.02 -7.47 -32.85
N TYR A 43 -23.54 -8.59 -32.30
CA TYR A 43 -24.38 -9.72 -31.90
C TYR A 43 -24.44 -9.88 -30.37
N GLN A 44 -25.63 -10.26 -29.89
CA GLN A 44 -25.83 -10.68 -28.50
C GLN A 44 -25.01 -11.95 -28.26
N THR A 45 -23.93 -11.82 -27.51
CA THR A 45 -23.22 -12.98 -26.95
C THR A 45 -24.10 -13.59 -25.86
N TRP A 46 -24.29 -14.91 -25.89
CA TRP A 46 -25.07 -15.64 -24.87
C TRP A 46 -24.55 -15.43 -23.45
N ASN A 47 -23.24 -15.15 -23.32
CA ASN A 47 -22.62 -14.72 -22.06
C ASN A 47 -22.40 -13.20 -22.07
N PRO A 48 -22.78 -12.48 -21.01
CA PRO A 48 -22.44 -11.08 -20.87
C PRO A 48 -20.91 -10.89 -20.86
N PRO A 49 -20.40 -9.75 -21.34
CA PRO A 49 -18.98 -9.43 -21.25
C PRO A 49 -18.51 -9.50 -19.79
N GLN A 50 -17.54 -10.37 -19.52
CA GLN A 50 -16.97 -10.49 -18.18
C GLN A 50 -16.18 -9.22 -17.84
N ASP A 51 -16.36 -8.68 -16.63
CA ASP A 51 -15.57 -7.55 -16.16
C ASP A 51 -14.08 -7.88 -16.30
N PRO A 52 -13.28 -7.12 -17.08
CA PRO A 52 -11.87 -7.41 -17.29
C PRO A 52 -11.06 -7.46 -15.98
N LYS A 53 -11.54 -6.81 -14.91
CA LYS A 53 -10.94 -6.90 -13.58
C LYS A 53 -10.91 -8.33 -13.04
N VAL A 54 -11.85 -9.20 -13.43
CA VAL A 54 -11.84 -10.61 -13.01
C VAL A 54 -10.62 -11.33 -13.58
N ALA A 55 -10.34 -11.13 -14.87
CA ALA A 55 -9.16 -11.70 -15.52
C ALA A 55 -7.86 -11.13 -14.92
N TRP A 56 -7.80 -9.82 -14.67
CA TRP A 56 -6.62 -9.18 -14.07
C TRP A 56 -6.36 -9.62 -12.63
N LYS A 57 -7.41 -9.92 -11.85
CA LYS A 57 -7.27 -10.49 -10.50
C LYS A 57 -6.76 -11.93 -10.53
N ALA A 58 -7.20 -12.74 -11.50
CA ALA A 58 -6.70 -14.10 -11.69
C ALA A 58 -5.23 -14.11 -12.16
N GLU A 59 -4.86 -13.16 -13.01
CA GLU A 59 -3.47 -12.91 -13.38
C GLU A 59 -2.62 -12.58 -12.14
N ALA A 60 -3.05 -11.63 -11.32
CA ALA A 60 -2.39 -11.25 -10.07
C ALA A 60 -2.20 -12.42 -9.10
N GLU A 61 -3.21 -13.28 -8.96
CA GLU A 61 -3.09 -14.51 -8.16
C GLU A 61 -2.04 -15.46 -8.73
N THR A 62 -2.01 -15.62 -10.05
CA THR A 62 -1.02 -16.45 -10.75
C THR A 62 0.39 -15.90 -10.54
N GLU A 63 0.60 -14.59 -10.72
CA GLU A 63 1.90 -13.94 -10.50
C GLU A 63 2.39 -14.15 -9.05
N LEU A 64 1.52 -13.96 -8.04
CA LEU A 64 1.88 -14.19 -6.64
C LEU A 64 2.28 -15.65 -6.37
N LEU A 65 1.52 -16.62 -6.90
CA LEU A 65 1.83 -18.04 -6.75
C LEU A 65 3.14 -18.44 -7.45
N VAL A 66 3.46 -17.83 -8.60
CA VAL A 66 4.74 -18.04 -9.28
C VAL A 66 5.89 -17.55 -8.42
N ALA A 67 5.82 -16.32 -7.89
CA ALA A 67 6.88 -15.78 -7.02
C ALA A 67 7.11 -16.64 -5.75
N LEU A 68 6.05 -17.23 -5.18
CA LEU A 68 6.16 -18.17 -4.07
C LEU A 68 6.82 -19.51 -4.47
N ARG A 69 6.54 -20.00 -5.68
CA ARG A 69 7.13 -21.22 -6.25
C ARG A 69 8.58 -21.04 -6.68
N ASP A 70 8.98 -19.84 -7.02
CA ASP A 70 10.37 -19.54 -7.42
C ASP A 70 11.23 -19.15 -6.22
N GLY A 71 10.60 -18.77 -5.10
CA GLY A 71 11.27 -18.42 -3.85
C GLY A 71 11.59 -16.94 -3.72
N ASP A 72 11.07 -16.10 -4.63
CA ASP A 72 11.20 -14.64 -4.59
C ASP A 72 10.42 -14.04 -3.40
N VAL A 73 9.32 -14.69 -3.02
CA VAL A 73 8.55 -14.36 -1.80
C VAL A 73 8.70 -15.48 -0.80
N LEU A 74 9.14 -15.13 0.41
CA LEU A 74 9.21 -16.06 1.53
C LEU A 74 7.89 -16.09 2.29
N ALA A 75 7.41 -17.31 2.55
CA ALA A 75 6.19 -17.56 3.31
C ALA A 75 6.44 -18.51 4.48
N GLN A 76 5.63 -18.35 5.52
CA GLN A 76 5.56 -19.25 6.65
C GLN A 76 4.10 -19.67 6.88
N GLY A 77 3.87 -20.81 7.50
CA GLY A 77 2.53 -21.30 7.81
C GLY A 77 2.55 -22.27 8.97
N ARG A 78 1.39 -22.56 9.53
CA ARG A 78 1.22 -23.62 10.53
C ARG A 78 1.05 -24.96 9.83
N PHE A 79 1.98 -25.86 10.10
CA PHE A 79 2.11 -27.14 9.41
C PHE A 79 1.40 -28.28 10.16
N THR A 80 0.88 -29.25 9.41
CA THR A 80 0.48 -30.57 9.89
C THR A 80 0.65 -31.63 8.81
N GLU A 81 0.95 -32.85 9.22
CA GLU A 81 0.79 -34.07 8.41
C GLU A 81 -0.38 -34.93 8.93
N GLU A 82 -0.98 -34.51 10.05
CA GLU A 82 -1.98 -35.31 10.74
C GLU A 82 -3.36 -35.12 10.12
N ARG A 83 -3.88 -36.23 9.60
CA ARG A 83 -5.26 -36.31 9.12
C ARG A 83 -6.17 -36.70 10.27
N THR A 84 -7.15 -35.85 10.58
CA THR A 84 -8.16 -36.14 11.60
C THR A 84 -9.23 -37.06 11.00
N HIS A 85 -8.89 -38.33 10.83
CA HIS A 85 -9.85 -39.35 10.43
C HIS A 85 -10.78 -39.69 11.61
N GLY A 86 -12.09 -39.47 11.47
CA GLY A 86 -13.11 -40.03 12.37
C GLY A 86 -13.86 -39.05 13.29
N TRP A 87 -13.44 -37.79 13.42
CA TRP A 87 -14.22 -36.78 14.16
C TRP A 87 -15.00 -35.91 13.17
N GLY A 88 -16.23 -36.33 12.84
CA GLY A 88 -17.25 -35.51 12.17
C GLY A 88 -16.76 -34.60 11.04
N ASN A 89 -16.41 -35.17 9.88
CA ASN A 89 -16.18 -34.40 8.66
C ASN A 89 -17.49 -33.81 8.14
N GLY A 90 -17.94 -32.71 8.77
CA GLY A 90 -19.04 -31.87 8.33
C GLY A 90 -18.50 -30.61 7.65
N GLY A 91 -18.31 -30.68 6.33
CA GLY A 91 -18.23 -29.51 5.46
C GLY A 91 -16.83 -28.94 5.19
N SER A 92 -16.40 -29.00 3.93
CA SER A 92 -15.31 -28.19 3.34
C SER A 92 -13.91 -28.28 3.98
N SER A 93 -13.63 -29.29 4.80
CA SER A 93 -12.31 -29.48 5.42
C SER A 93 -11.40 -30.35 4.55
N SER A 94 -10.14 -29.97 4.40
CA SER A 94 -9.07 -30.71 3.72
C SER A 94 -8.76 -32.09 4.33
N GLY A 95 -9.41 -32.43 5.45
CA GLY A 95 -9.18 -33.64 6.23
C GLY A 95 -7.95 -33.58 7.15
N PHE A 96 -7.21 -32.46 7.12
CA PHE A 96 -6.09 -32.18 8.00
C PHE A 96 -6.54 -31.37 9.22
N GLY A 97 -5.93 -31.66 10.37
CA GLY A 97 -6.16 -30.96 11.61
C GLY A 97 -4.91 -30.93 12.48
N LEU A 98 -5.06 -30.46 13.72
CA LEU A 98 -3.99 -30.46 14.73
C LEU A 98 -2.72 -29.72 14.26
N HIS A 99 -2.89 -28.61 13.54
CA HIS A 99 -1.78 -27.78 13.08
C HIS A 99 -0.91 -27.27 14.23
N SER A 100 0.39 -27.22 13.98
CA SER A 100 1.35 -26.65 14.92
C SER A 100 0.95 -25.25 15.37
N GLY A 101 1.17 -24.94 16.66
CA GLY A 101 1.00 -23.59 17.18
C GLY A 101 2.00 -22.58 16.60
N TYR A 102 3.12 -23.07 16.06
CA TYR A 102 4.21 -22.26 15.52
C TYR A 102 4.21 -22.25 13.99
N HIS A 103 4.60 -21.12 13.42
CA HIS A 103 4.81 -20.99 11.99
C HIS A 103 6.16 -21.58 11.58
N THR A 104 6.17 -22.38 10.53
CA THR A 104 7.37 -22.92 9.90
C THR A 104 7.49 -22.40 8.46
N SER A 105 8.71 -22.38 7.93
CA SER A 105 8.95 -21.89 6.57
C SER A 105 8.30 -22.80 5.53
N ILE A 106 7.53 -22.23 4.63
CA ILE A 106 6.98 -22.94 3.46
C ILE A 106 8.00 -22.83 2.34
N ARG A 107 8.64 -23.96 2.02
CA ARG A 107 9.64 -24.01 0.94
C ARG A 107 9.00 -23.93 -0.45
N PRO A 108 9.72 -23.45 -1.48
CA PRO A 108 9.27 -23.45 -2.87
C PRO A 108 8.72 -24.81 -3.35
N GLU A 109 9.31 -25.92 -2.91
CA GLU A 109 8.87 -27.28 -3.27
C GLU A 109 7.43 -27.56 -2.80
N HIS A 110 7.07 -27.10 -1.61
CA HIS A 110 5.69 -27.23 -1.12
C HIS A 110 4.73 -26.42 -1.99
N TRP A 111 5.12 -25.23 -2.47
CA TRP A 111 4.28 -24.44 -3.37
C TRP A 111 4.12 -25.05 -4.77
N ARG A 112 5.09 -25.87 -5.21
CA ARG A 112 5.05 -26.59 -6.48
C ARG A 112 4.21 -27.87 -6.38
N GLU A 113 4.30 -28.58 -5.25
CA GLU A 113 3.56 -29.81 -5.00
C GLU A 113 2.11 -29.55 -4.57
N GLY A 114 1.91 -28.57 -3.69
CA GLY A 114 0.63 -28.28 -3.05
C GLY A 114 -0.32 -27.45 -3.91
N LYS A 115 -1.61 -27.59 -3.60
CA LYS A 115 -2.67 -26.73 -4.13
C LYS A 115 -3.02 -25.65 -3.12
N CYS A 116 -2.92 -24.39 -3.53
CA CYS A 116 -3.36 -23.26 -2.73
C CYS A 116 -4.86 -23.01 -2.94
N SER A 117 -5.65 -23.04 -1.88
CA SER A 117 -7.08 -22.68 -1.91
C SER A 117 -7.54 -22.18 -0.54
N PHE A 118 -8.42 -21.17 -0.51
CA PHE A 118 -8.99 -20.60 0.72
C PHE A 118 -7.96 -20.25 1.80
N GLY A 119 -6.78 -19.74 1.40
CA GLY A 119 -5.69 -19.38 2.31
C GLY A 119 -4.95 -20.58 2.92
N ARG A 120 -5.12 -21.77 2.36
CA ARG A 120 -4.46 -23.02 2.76
C ARG A 120 -3.61 -23.53 1.61
N LEU A 121 -2.49 -24.17 1.93
CA LEU A 121 -1.67 -24.90 0.96
C LEU A 121 -1.71 -26.36 1.35
N THR A 122 -2.33 -27.20 0.51
CA THR A 122 -2.60 -28.59 0.85
C THR A 122 -2.03 -29.52 -0.22
N ALA A 123 -1.37 -30.59 0.21
CA ALA A 123 -0.99 -31.70 -0.64
C ALA A 123 -1.58 -33.01 -0.12
N ARG A 124 -1.09 -34.14 -0.63
CA ARG A 124 -1.59 -35.46 -0.25
C ARG A 124 -1.34 -35.76 1.23
N ASP A 125 -0.16 -35.44 1.73
CA ASP A 125 0.28 -35.92 3.04
C ASP A 125 0.54 -34.79 4.04
N TRP A 126 0.31 -33.53 3.64
CA TRP A 126 0.53 -32.37 4.49
C TRP A 126 -0.40 -31.19 4.19
N GLU A 127 -0.55 -30.28 5.15
CA GLU A 127 -1.24 -29.00 5.00
C GLU A 127 -0.51 -27.86 5.75
N PHE A 128 -0.47 -26.68 5.12
CA PHE A 128 -0.20 -25.41 5.77
C PHE A 128 -1.47 -24.55 5.86
N ILE A 129 -1.70 -23.96 7.02
CA ILE A 129 -2.73 -22.94 7.27
C ILE A 129 -2.09 -21.66 7.83
N ASP A 130 -2.89 -20.61 7.97
CA ASP A 130 -2.46 -19.33 8.54
C ASP A 130 -1.18 -18.81 7.85
N ILE A 131 -1.21 -18.80 6.51
CA ILE A 131 -0.03 -18.48 5.72
C ILE A 131 0.32 -16.99 5.88
N ARG A 132 1.56 -16.72 6.27
CA ARG A 132 2.15 -15.40 6.48
C ARG A 132 3.28 -15.14 5.51
N VAL A 133 3.32 -13.95 4.93
CA VAL A 133 4.38 -13.47 4.03
C VAL A 133 4.94 -12.16 4.52
N ALA A 134 6.22 -11.92 4.27
CA ALA A 134 6.85 -10.66 4.65
C ALA A 134 6.36 -9.53 3.73
N ARG A 135 5.74 -8.49 4.30
CA ARG A 135 5.17 -7.36 3.56
C ARG A 135 6.19 -6.72 2.62
N PHE A 136 7.41 -6.49 3.11
CA PHE A 136 8.43 -5.80 2.33
C PHE A 136 8.85 -6.57 1.06
N LEU A 137 8.85 -7.91 1.09
CA LEU A 137 9.15 -8.73 -0.11
C LEU A 137 8.05 -8.57 -1.16
N VAL A 138 6.79 -8.63 -0.73
CA VAL A 138 5.65 -8.41 -1.64
C VAL A 138 5.74 -7.03 -2.27
N LYS A 139 6.02 -5.99 -1.47
CA LYS A 139 6.14 -4.61 -1.97
C LYS A 139 7.38 -4.35 -2.81
N ALA A 140 8.43 -5.18 -2.71
CA ALA A 140 9.60 -5.07 -3.56
C ALA A 140 9.31 -5.54 -4.99
N ILE A 141 8.46 -6.54 -5.16
CA ILE A 141 8.04 -7.07 -6.47
C ILE A 141 6.85 -6.27 -7.03
N TRP A 142 5.86 -5.99 -6.18
CA TRP A 142 4.67 -5.20 -6.51
C TRP A 142 4.64 -3.92 -5.66
N PRO A 143 5.38 -2.87 -6.05
CA PRO A 143 5.38 -1.60 -5.33
C PRO A 143 3.98 -0.97 -5.31
N ASP A 144 3.75 -0.08 -4.35
CA ASP A 144 2.49 0.67 -4.27
C ASP A 144 2.26 1.37 -5.60
N TYR A 145 1.06 1.17 -6.16
CA TYR A 145 0.70 1.84 -7.39
C TYR A 145 0.47 3.32 -7.12
N VAL A 146 1.37 4.17 -7.59
CA VAL A 146 1.21 5.62 -7.62
C VAL A 146 0.72 5.99 -9.02
N PRO A 147 -0.52 6.50 -9.17
CA PRO A 147 -0.98 6.96 -10.47
C PRO A 147 -0.03 8.04 -10.99
N GLU A 148 0.41 7.91 -12.24
CA GLU A 148 1.01 9.06 -12.93
C GLU A 148 -0.04 10.17 -12.91
N VAL A 149 0.27 11.28 -12.23
CA VAL A 149 -0.48 12.52 -12.38
C VAL A 149 -0.18 13.02 -13.79
N ARG A 150 -0.93 12.50 -14.76
CA ARG A 150 -0.87 13.02 -16.11
C ARG A 150 -1.50 14.41 -16.09
N PRO A 151 -0.79 15.47 -16.51
CA PRO A 151 -1.46 16.72 -16.81
C PRO A 151 -2.58 16.40 -17.82
N ALA A 152 -3.71 17.11 -17.70
CA ALA A 152 -4.83 16.94 -18.61
C ALA A 152 -4.31 16.94 -20.06
N ALA A 153 -4.74 15.94 -20.83
CA ALA A 153 -4.22 15.65 -22.17
C ALA A 153 -4.11 16.93 -23.02
N GLY A 154 -2.90 17.23 -23.50
CA GLY A 154 -2.63 18.37 -24.39
C GLY A 154 -1.69 19.44 -23.85
N THR A 155 -1.01 19.23 -22.73
CA THR A 155 -0.03 20.19 -22.22
C THR A 155 1.34 19.55 -21.99
N ASP A 156 2.23 19.68 -22.98
CA ASP A 156 3.67 19.92 -22.76
C ASP A 156 3.91 21.29 -22.08
N ALA A 157 2.87 21.85 -21.44
CA ALA A 157 2.96 23.13 -20.78
C ALA A 157 3.69 22.90 -19.46
N VAL A 158 4.70 23.74 -19.25
CA VAL A 158 5.30 24.00 -17.93
C VAL A 158 4.19 23.95 -16.88
N PRO A 159 4.36 23.18 -15.78
CA PRO A 159 3.39 23.13 -14.71
C PRO A 159 2.95 24.54 -14.36
N TYR A 160 1.65 24.81 -14.42
CA TYR A 160 1.15 26.13 -14.08
C TYR A 160 1.63 26.48 -12.68
N THR A 161 2.45 27.52 -12.62
CA THR A 161 2.91 28.11 -11.37
C THR A 161 2.40 29.54 -11.28
N THR A 162 2.43 30.07 -10.08
CA THR A 162 2.18 31.49 -9.80
C THR A 162 3.35 32.00 -8.96
N PRO A 163 3.60 33.32 -8.96
CA PRO A 163 4.62 33.90 -8.08
C PRO A 163 4.47 33.47 -6.61
N TYR A 164 3.24 33.27 -6.13
CA TYR A 164 2.95 32.77 -4.78
C TYR A 164 3.40 31.32 -4.58
N LEU A 165 3.15 30.44 -5.57
CA LEU A 165 3.56 29.04 -5.51
C LEU A 165 5.09 28.92 -5.57
N ASP A 166 5.75 29.69 -6.44
CA ASP A 166 7.21 29.71 -6.54
C ASP A 166 7.84 30.18 -5.22
N LEU A 167 7.25 31.21 -4.59
CA LEU A 167 7.73 31.72 -3.31
C LEU A 167 7.57 30.72 -2.16
N MET A 168 6.44 30.00 -2.13
CA MET A 168 6.19 28.93 -1.17
C MET A 168 7.15 27.76 -1.37
N GLN A 169 7.46 27.38 -2.61
CA GLN A 169 8.46 26.35 -2.91
C GLN A 169 9.87 26.79 -2.50
N ALA A 170 10.23 28.05 -2.74
CA ALA A 170 11.49 28.62 -2.28
C ALA A 170 11.61 28.61 -0.75
N ALA A 171 10.53 28.89 -0.02
CA ALA A 171 10.48 28.77 1.43
C ALA A 171 10.73 27.33 1.90
N ILE A 172 10.02 26.36 1.30
CA ILE A 172 10.18 24.93 1.63
C ILE A 172 11.63 24.49 1.44
N ALA A 173 12.24 24.86 0.32
CA ALA A 173 13.65 24.55 0.03
C ALA A 173 14.62 25.25 1.00
N LYS A 174 14.41 26.54 1.29
CA LYS A 174 15.28 27.33 2.18
C LYS A 174 15.25 26.84 3.63
N PHE A 175 14.08 26.50 4.14
CA PHE A 175 13.90 26.05 5.52
C PHE A 175 13.98 24.53 5.69
N GLY A 176 14.15 23.78 4.59
CA GLY A 176 14.23 22.33 4.63
C GLY A 176 12.97 21.68 5.18
N ILE A 177 11.79 22.20 4.84
CA ILE A 177 10.52 21.72 5.40
C ILE A 177 10.28 20.29 4.92
N THR A 178 10.21 19.35 5.87
CA THR A 178 9.85 17.94 5.64
C THR A 178 8.70 17.54 6.55
N ALA A 179 8.15 16.33 6.41
CA ALA A 179 7.08 15.86 7.30
C ALA A 179 7.48 15.85 8.79
N GLU A 180 8.78 15.71 9.07
CA GLU A 180 9.37 15.64 10.40
C GLU A 180 9.83 17.02 10.91
N ASP A 181 10.24 17.93 10.01
CA ASP A 181 10.67 19.29 10.34
C ASP A 181 9.81 20.33 9.63
N GLN A 182 8.94 20.98 10.39
CA GLN A 182 7.88 21.84 9.86
C GLN A 182 8.21 23.33 9.90
N GLY A 183 9.38 23.70 10.44
CA GLY A 183 9.75 25.08 10.70
C GLY A 183 8.83 25.79 11.70
N LYS A 184 9.32 26.89 12.28
CA LYS A 184 8.50 27.78 13.12
C LYS A 184 7.73 28.74 12.22
N LYS A 185 6.43 28.89 12.48
CA LYS A 185 5.54 29.76 11.69
C LYS A 185 6.07 31.20 11.63
N ASP A 186 6.47 31.75 12.78
CA ASP A 186 6.92 33.14 12.87
C ASP A 186 8.14 33.41 11.99
N CYS A 187 9.12 32.49 11.97
CA CYS A 187 10.29 32.59 11.11
C CYS A 187 9.95 32.54 9.61
N LEU A 188 8.90 31.79 9.25
CA LEU A 188 8.42 31.72 7.87
C LEU A 188 7.70 33.01 7.49
N VAL A 189 6.88 33.55 8.38
CA VAL A 189 6.18 34.83 8.18
C VAL A 189 7.18 35.97 7.99
N ASP A 190 8.17 36.08 8.88
CA ASP A 190 9.23 37.09 8.79
C ASP A 190 9.96 36.99 7.45
N TRP A 191 10.30 35.76 7.02
CA TRP A 191 10.96 35.56 5.74
C TRP A 191 10.09 35.97 4.54
N PHE A 192 8.79 35.64 4.55
CA PHE A 192 7.88 36.03 3.48
C PHE A 192 7.70 37.55 3.39
N LEU A 193 7.71 38.27 4.51
CA LEU A 193 7.61 39.73 4.55
C LEU A 193 8.81 40.43 3.92
N GLU A 194 9.97 39.78 3.88
CA GLU A 194 11.17 40.28 3.20
C GLU A 194 11.10 40.11 1.67
N GLN A 195 10.10 39.38 1.15
CA GLN A 195 9.99 39.08 -0.27
C GLN A 195 9.11 40.09 -1.01
N GLN A 196 9.28 40.12 -2.33
CA GLN A 196 8.46 40.90 -3.24
C GLN A 196 7.82 40.01 -4.30
N ILE A 197 6.57 40.29 -4.65
CA ILE A 197 5.83 39.61 -5.70
C ILE A 197 5.42 40.69 -6.71
N GLU A 198 5.83 40.54 -7.96
CA GLU A 198 5.54 41.50 -9.04
C GLU A 198 5.99 42.94 -8.70
N GLY A 199 7.01 43.10 -7.86
CA GLY A 199 7.53 44.39 -7.41
C GLY A 199 6.83 44.99 -6.19
N GLU A 200 5.80 44.33 -5.64
CA GLU A 200 5.13 44.73 -4.42
C GLU A 200 5.58 43.91 -3.21
N PRO A 201 5.73 44.52 -2.01
CA PRO A 201 6.07 43.78 -0.80
C PRO A 201 4.92 42.85 -0.39
N VAL A 202 5.26 41.67 0.10
CA VAL A 202 4.26 40.71 0.60
C VAL A 202 3.57 41.27 1.85
N SER A 203 2.24 41.29 1.86
CA SER A 203 1.47 41.75 3.02
C SER A 203 1.49 40.75 4.18
N ASN A 204 1.31 41.23 5.41
CA ASN A 204 1.20 40.40 6.62
C ASN A 204 0.18 39.25 6.49
N LYS A 205 -1.00 39.53 5.91
CA LYS A 205 -2.04 38.50 5.75
C LYS A 205 -1.62 37.42 4.76
N LEU A 206 -0.93 37.82 3.69
CA LEU A 206 -0.46 36.90 2.67
C LEU A 206 0.71 36.06 3.17
N ALA A 207 1.66 36.68 3.88
CA ALA A 207 2.76 35.98 4.55
C ALA A 207 2.24 34.94 5.56
N ASP A 208 1.26 35.32 6.40
CA ASP A 208 0.64 34.40 7.36
C ASP A 208 -0.07 33.21 6.69
N ALA A 209 -0.79 33.47 5.60
CA ALA A 209 -1.47 32.44 4.82
C ALA A 209 -0.45 31.47 4.18
N MET A 210 0.58 31.97 3.51
CA MET A 210 1.61 31.15 2.88
C MET A 210 2.41 30.33 3.90
N ALA A 211 2.82 30.94 5.01
CA ALA A 211 3.50 30.24 6.12
C ALA A 211 2.63 29.14 6.74
N THR A 212 1.32 29.31 6.71
CA THR A 212 0.38 28.27 7.16
C THR A 212 0.29 27.15 6.12
N LEU A 213 0.07 27.48 4.84
CA LEU A 213 -0.17 26.50 3.77
C LEU A 213 1.02 25.56 3.49
N ILE A 214 2.26 26.03 3.66
CA ILE A 214 3.45 25.19 3.47
C ILE A 214 3.70 24.18 4.60
N ARG A 215 2.98 24.31 5.72
CA ARG A 215 3.09 23.43 6.89
C ARG A 215 1.93 22.43 6.90
N LEU A 216 2.21 21.23 7.39
CA LEU A 216 1.21 20.19 7.61
C LEU A 216 0.13 20.66 8.60
N PRO A 217 -1.15 20.28 8.38
CA PRO A 217 -2.24 20.59 9.32
C PRO A 217 -1.97 20.11 10.75
N SER A 218 -1.21 19.02 10.93
CA SER A 218 -0.82 18.50 12.25
C SER A 218 0.10 19.45 13.01
N ALA A 219 0.99 20.16 12.31
CA ALA A 219 1.95 21.11 12.88
C ALA A 219 1.34 22.49 13.19
N GLN A 220 0.11 22.71 12.74
CA GLN A 220 -0.67 23.93 12.99
C GLN A 220 -1.55 23.82 14.25
N ARG A 221 -1.77 22.60 14.77
CA ARG A 221 -2.47 22.42 16.04
C ARG A 221 -1.57 22.90 17.16
N GLY A 222 -1.82 24.11 17.66
CA GLY A 222 -1.20 24.62 18.89
C GLY A 222 -1.31 23.57 20.00
N GLY A 223 -0.28 23.45 20.84
CA GLY A 223 -0.09 22.40 21.85
C GLY A 223 -1.10 22.35 23.00
N ALA A 224 -2.40 22.50 22.72
CA ALA A 224 -3.47 22.39 23.69
C ALA A 224 -4.33 21.13 23.42
N LYS A 225 -4.40 20.29 24.47
CA LYS A 225 -5.22 19.07 24.65
C LYS A 225 -4.73 17.78 23.98
N ARG A 226 -3.55 17.31 24.40
CA ARG A 226 -3.48 15.92 24.89
C ARG A 226 -3.99 15.92 26.33
N VAL A 227 -5.31 15.83 26.52
CA VAL A 227 -5.84 15.44 27.83
C VAL A 227 -5.52 13.95 27.95
N LEU A 228 -4.34 13.63 28.49
CA LEU A 228 -4.19 12.35 29.18
C LEU A 228 -5.15 12.42 30.37
N GLY A 229 -6.19 11.60 30.34
CA GLY A 229 -7.03 11.37 31.52
C GLY A 229 -6.16 10.89 32.69
N PRO A 230 -6.60 11.12 33.94
CA PRO A 230 -5.76 10.88 35.11
C PRO A 230 -5.32 9.41 35.18
N ASP A 231 -4.02 9.21 35.36
CA ASP A 231 -3.40 7.91 35.59
C ASP A 231 -3.79 7.42 37.00
N LEU A 232 -4.60 6.36 37.08
CA LEU A 232 -5.11 5.77 38.32
C LEU A 232 -4.12 4.81 38.99
N ARG A 233 -2.83 5.08 38.92
CA ARG A 233 -1.82 4.30 39.63
C ARG A 233 -1.13 5.16 40.67
N HIS A 234 -1.83 5.39 41.79
CA HIS A 234 -1.23 5.49 43.12
C HIS A 234 -2.36 5.66 44.15
N THR A 235 -2.78 4.56 44.77
CA THR A 235 -3.20 4.56 46.18
C THR A 235 -3.03 3.16 46.77
N ALA A 236 -2.17 3.10 47.80
CA ALA A 236 -2.02 2.10 48.86
C ALA A 236 -1.61 0.67 48.47
#